data_AF-A0AAN7B2X6-F1
#
_entry.id   AF-A0AAN7B2X6-F1
#
_cell.length_a   1.000
_cell.length_b   1.000
_cell.length_c   1.000
_cell.angle_alpha   90.00
_cell.angle_beta   90.00
_cell.angle_gamma   90.00
#
_symmetry.space_group_name_H-M   'P 1'
#
loop_
_entity.id
_entity.type
_entity.pdbx_description
1 polymer ?
#
loop_
_entity_poly.entity_id
_entity_poly.type
_entity_poly.pdbx_seq_one_letter_code
_entity_poly.pdbx_strand_id
1 'polypeptide(L)'
;MRPSIRISAILWGTILLVALWCFATRLWTFRRIFFTHSGIAVTQREAYDLYHNGSWSQTNRTQYIPKIIHQVFHNWDDPNNETLPADWDDVRKTCIDLNPGFEYRLWTAKTSRALIAQQYPFFLKTYDAYPHAIQRVDAARYFILLHYGGIYLDLDNGCKTDLSPLLYFPTWTCDPGRGALSNNILASAPNHPFWMYLTQKLLEYDVDWVFPYVTISWASGQWFESAVWEAYHDLLPSASSSKGKTTLEGNGDDGGQLYRILMDDREGADEWVFFTQERGGSWINWDNRMFLWIGDHLGVFILMVGATVGIAAWVGLRISRRMKLRDGMMAKERRTSLSRSGFGFGYGYERLDSRRGSDT
;
A
#
# COMPACT_ATOMS: atom_id res chain seq x y z
N MET A 1 -15.62 46.74 14.98
CA MET A 1 -14.93 45.58 15.60
C MET A 1 -15.39 44.28 14.92
N ARG A 2 -14.46 43.62 14.19
CA ARG A 2 -14.31 42.16 14.00
C ARG A 2 -15.42 41.28 13.33
N PRO A 3 -15.98 41.63 12.16
CA PRO A 3 -16.55 40.62 11.26
C PRO A 3 -15.47 39.73 10.60
N SER A 4 -14.27 40.26 10.36
CA SER A 4 -13.16 39.54 9.71
C SER A 4 -12.62 38.33 10.51
N ILE A 5 -12.68 38.39 11.85
CA ILE A 5 -12.17 37.31 12.71
C ILE A 5 -13.11 36.11 12.73
N ARG A 6 -14.44 36.34 12.66
CA ARG A 6 -15.42 35.26 12.62
C ARG A 6 -15.40 34.52 11.28
N ILE A 7 -15.27 35.24 10.17
CA ILE A 7 -15.10 34.64 8.84
C ILE A 7 -13.80 33.85 8.76
N SER A 8 -12.70 34.37 9.33
CA SER A 8 -11.42 33.64 9.39
C SER A 8 -11.50 32.37 10.25
N ALA A 9 -12.18 32.40 11.40
CA ALA A 9 -12.35 31.23 12.26
C ALA A 9 -13.19 30.12 11.59
N ILE A 10 -14.24 30.50 10.86
CA ILE A 10 -15.06 29.56 10.08
C ILE A 10 -14.22 28.94 8.96
N LEU A 11 -13.46 29.75 8.20
CA LEU A 11 -12.59 29.27 7.13
C LEU A 11 -11.55 28.27 7.64
N TRP A 12 -10.85 28.60 8.73
CA TRP A 12 -9.87 27.69 9.34
C TRP A 12 -10.51 26.43 9.91
N GLY A 13 -11.71 26.55 10.50
CA GLY A 13 -12.50 25.40 10.94
C GLY A 13 -12.87 24.47 9.79
N THR A 14 -13.30 25.03 8.65
CA THR A 14 -13.62 24.26 7.44
C THR A 14 -12.37 23.58 6.86
N ILE A 15 -11.24 24.29 6.76
CA ILE A 15 -9.97 23.72 6.28
C ILE A 15 -9.54 22.54 7.18
N LEU A 16 -9.63 22.70 8.50
CA LEU A 16 -9.29 21.64 9.43
C LEU A 16 -10.21 20.43 9.27
N LEU A 17 -11.53 20.64 9.14
CA LEU A 17 -12.49 19.55 8.94
C LEU A 17 -12.24 18.81 7.62
N VAL A 18 -11.95 19.52 6.54
CA VAL A 18 -11.59 18.91 5.24
C VAL A 18 -10.29 18.12 5.38
N ALA A 19 -9.26 18.68 6.04
CA ALA A 19 -8.00 17.98 6.26
C ALA A 19 -8.18 16.70 7.10
N LEU A 20 -8.97 16.77 8.18
CA LEU A 20 -9.30 15.62 9.02
C LEU A 20 -10.10 14.57 8.25
N TRP A 21 -11.04 14.99 7.41
CA TRP A 21 -11.80 14.09 6.55
C TRP A 21 -10.90 13.41 5.53
N CYS A 22 -10.04 14.15 4.83
CA CYS A 22 -9.05 13.58 3.91
C CYS A 22 -8.08 12.62 4.62
N PHE A 23 -7.64 12.96 5.83
CA PHE A 23 -6.79 12.08 6.63
C PHE A 23 -7.53 10.80 7.03
N ALA A 24 -8.77 10.90 7.48
CA ALA A 24 -9.58 9.76 7.86
C ALA A 24 -9.88 8.84 6.67
N THR A 25 -10.16 9.38 5.49
CA THR A 25 -10.38 8.59 4.26
C THR A 25 -9.09 7.89 3.82
N ARG A 26 -7.95 8.58 3.83
CA ARG A 26 -6.64 7.96 3.54
C ARG A 26 -6.29 6.86 4.52
N LEU A 27 -6.53 7.06 5.81
CA LEU A 27 -6.31 6.06 6.85
C LEU A 27 -7.23 4.85 6.68
N TRP A 28 -8.50 5.08 6.29
CA TRP A 28 -9.45 4.02 6.01
C TRP A 28 -9.03 3.18 4.79
N THR A 29 -8.62 3.82 3.69
CA THR A 29 -8.09 3.12 2.52
C THR A 29 -6.82 2.34 2.85
N PHE A 30 -5.89 2.94 3.58
CA PHE A 30 -4.65 2.27 4.00
C PHE A 30 -4.94 1.06 4.88
N ARG A 31 -5.92 1.15 5.78
CA ARG A 31 -6.36 0.02 6.60
C ARG A 31 -6.79 -1.15 5.71
N ARG A 32 -7.53 -0.95 4.63
CA ARG A 32 -8.03 -2.05 3.78
C ARG A 32 -6.92 -2.95 3.19
N ILE A 33 -5.69 -2.45 3.13
CA ILE A 33 -4.53 -3.21 2.68
C ILE A 33 -4.13 -4.31 3.68
N PHE A 34 -4.50 -4.23 4.96
CA PHE A 34 -3.95 -5.13 6.01
C PHE A 34 -4.99 -6.05 6.68
N PHE A 35 -6.25 -5.97 6.25
CA PHE A 35 -7.36 -6.71 6.85
C PHE A 35 -8.12 -7.44 5.75
N THR A 36 -9.28 -8.04 6.08
CA THR A 36 -10.07 -8.86 5.18
C THR A 36 -10.25 -8.23 3.79
N HIS A 37 -9.84 -9.00 2.78
CA HIS A 37 -9.87 -8.58 1.40
C HIS A 37 -11.15 -9.00 0.68
N SER A 38 -11.53 -8.19 -0.30
CA SER A 38 -12.60 -8.44 -1.26
C SER A 38 -12.27 -9.64 -2.18
N GLY A 39 -13.27 -10.17 -2.88
CA GLY A 39 -13.11 -11.35 -3.74
C GLY A 39 -13.48 -12.67 -3.06
N ILE A 40 -13.58 -13.73 -3.87
CA ILE A 40 -14.01 -15.07 -3.43
C ILE A 40 -12.81 -15.83 -2.86
N ALA A 41 -12.80 -16.10 -1.56
CA ALA A 41 -11.76 -16.89 -0.92
C ALA A 41 -11.98 -18.39 -1.18
N VAL A 42 -10.92 -19.09 -1.61
CA VAL A 42 -10.92 -20.54 -1.86
C VAL A 42 -9.68 -21.15 -1.21
N THR A 43 -9.84 -22.24 -0.47
CA THR A 43 -8.67 -22.95 0.08
C THR A 43 -8.00 -23.75 -1.03
N GLN A 44 -6.69 -24.00 -0.92
CA GLN A 44 -6.00 -24.86 -1.88
C GLN A 44 -6.61 -26.27 -1.91
N ARG A 45 -7.03 -26.78 -0.75
CA ARG A 45 -7.70 -28.07 -0.64
C ARG A 45 -9.05 -28.08 -1.36
N GLU A 46 -9.85 -27.03 -1.19
CA GLU A 46 -11.12 -26.87 -1.90
C GLU A 46 -10.89 -26.83 -3.42
N ALA A 47 -9.95 -26.02 -3.92
CA ALA A 47 -9.60 -25.99 -5.34
C ALA A 47 -9.17 -27.37 -5.88
N TYR A 48 -8.37 -28.11 -5.11
CA TYR A 48 -7.95 -29.46 -5.45
C TYR A 48 -9.12 -30.45 -5.51
N ASP A 49 -9.96 -30.48 -4.48
CA ASP A 49 -11.10 -31.40 -4.38
C ASP A 49 -12.17 -31.07 -5.43
N LEU A 50 -12.41 -29.78 -5.71
CA LEU A 50 -13.29 -29.34 -6.79
C LEU A 50 -12.84 -29.87 -8.15
N TYR A 51 -11.53 -29.93 -8.41
CA TYR A 51 -10.99 -30.44 -9.66
C TYR A 51 -11.13 -31.96 -9.78
N HIS A 52 -10.73 -32.71 -8.74
CA HIS A 52 -10.63 -34.17 -8.79
C HIS A 52 -11.94 -34.89 -8.47
N ASN A 53 -12.74 -34.37 -7.55
CA ASN A 53 -13.92 -35.07 -7.02
C ASN A 53 -15.22 -34.68 -7.74
N GLY A 54 -15.13 -33.86 -8.80
CA GLY A 54 -16.23 -33.67 -9.75
C GLY A 54 -17.42 -32.85 -9.25
N SER A 55 -17.25 -32.01 -8.22
CA SER A 55 -18.33 -31.11 -7.75
C SER A 55 -18.69 -30.02 -8.79
N TRP A 56 -17.83 -29.80 -9.78
CA TRP A 56 -18.18 -29.04 -10.98
C TRP A 56 -18.86 -29.96 -11.98
N SER A 57 -20.03 -29.57 -12.49
CA SER A 57 -20.69 -30.27 -13.61
C SER A 57 -19.68 -30.49 -14.76
N GLN A 58 -19.29 -31.75 -14.99
CA GLN A 58 -18.20 -32.13 -15.90
C GLN A 58 -18.45 -31.71 -17.37
N THR A 59 -19.67 -31.32 -17.71
CA THR A 59 -20.07 -31.01 -19.09
C THR A 59 -19.94 -29.54 -19.48
N ASN A 60 -19.52 -28.64 -18.58
CA ASN A 60 -19.50 -27.20 -18.86
C ASN A 60 -18.37 -26.41 -18.16
N ARG A 61 -17.18 -27.00 -18.01
CA ARG A 61 -16.04 -26.36 -17.32
C ARG A 61 -15.19 -25.56 -18.30
N THR A 62 -15.32 -24.23 -18.28
CA THR A 62 -14.44 -23.33 -19.03
C THR A 62 -13.08 -23.23 -18.34
N GLN A 63 -12.01 -23.62 -19.03
CA GLN A 63 -10.65 -23.29 -18.60
C GLN A 63 -10.36 -21.84 -18.99
N TYR A 64 -10.10 -20.97 -18.02
CA TYR A 64 -9.88 -19.54 -18.27
C TYR A 64 -8.39 -19.21 -18.40
N ILE A 65 -7.56 -19.83 -17.55
CA ILE A 65 -6.12 -19.55 -17.49
C ILE A 65 -5.39 -20.47 -18.48
N PRO A 66 -4.53 -19.92 -19.38
CA PRO A 66 -3.66 -20.72 -20.23
C PRO A 66 -2.66 -21.56 -19.42
N LYS A 67 -2.26 -22.72 -19.95
CA LYS A 67 -1.23 -23.59 -19.35
C LYS A 67 0.17 -23.02 -19.56
N ILE A 68 0.47 -21.90 -18.93
CA ILE A 68 1.77 -21.24 -19.00
C ILE A 68 2.23 -20.92 -17.58
N ILE A 69 3.45 -21.32 -17.24
CA ILE A 69 4.15 -20.94 -16.00
C ILE A 69 5.15 -19.85 -16.34
N HIS A 70 5.08 -18.74 -15.62
CA HIS A 70 5.96 -17.61 -15.74
C HIS A 70 6.79 -17.43 -14.46
N GLN A 71 8.10 -17.25 -14.62
CA GLN A 71 8.97 -16.78 -13.54
C GLN A 71 9.88 -15.68 -14.07
N VAL A 72 10.31 -14.76 -13.21
CA VAL A 72 11.17 -13.63 -13.59
C VAL A 72 12.50 -13.73 -12.85
N PHE A 73 13.60 -13.79 -13.60
CA PHE A 73 14.95 -13.66 -13.09
C PHE A 73 15.61 -12.42 -13.66
N HIS A 74 15.74 -11.37 -12.87
CA HIS A 74 16.63 -10.27 -13.20
C HIS A 74 17.90 -10.49 -12.40
N ASN A 75 19.06 -10.57 -13.07
CA ASN A 75 20.35 -10.51 -12.39
C ASN A 75 20.77 -9.04 -12.28
N TRP A 76 20.85 -8.54 -11.05
CA TRP A 76 21.06 -7.12 -10.80
C TRP A 76 22.54 -6.80 -10.59
N ASP A 77 23.34 -7.81 -10.26
CA ASP A 77 24.80 -7.70 -10.15
C ASP A 77 25.45 -7.71 -11.53
N ASP A 78 24.93 -8.54 -12.44
CA ASP A 78 25.34 -8.59 -13.85
C ASP A 78 24.13 -8.80 -14.77
N PRO A 79 23.57 -7.72 -15.36
CA PRO A 79 22.43 -7.80 -16.27
C PRO A 79 22.66 -8.62 -17.54
N ASN A 80 23.91 -8.93 -17.90
CA ASN A 80 24.25 -9.77 -19.04
C ASN A 80 24.36 -11.26 -18.66
N ASN A 81 24.38 -11.58 -17.37
CA ASN A 81 24.44 -12.93 -16.87
C ASN A 81 23.03 -13.41 -16.48
N GLU A 82 22.43 -14.20 -17.37
CA GLU A 82 21.10 -14.77 -17.17
C GLU A 82 21.14 -16.16 -16.48
N THR A 83 22.29 -16.55 -15.91
CA THR A 83 22.45 -17.83 -15.21
C THR A 83 21.77 -17.79 -13.85
N LEU A 84 20.82 -18.69 -13.60
CA LEU A 84 20.13 -18.80 -12.33
C LEU A 84 21.03 -19.40 -11.23
N PRO A 85 20.90 -18.94 -9.97
CA PRO A 85 21.39 -19.65 -8.81
C PRO A 85 20.87 -21.10 -8.77
N ALA A 86 21.71 -22.04 -8.35
CA ALA A 86 21.39 -23.47 -8.40
C ALA A 86 20.18 -23.85 -7.53
N ASP A 87 20.06 -23.25 -6.35
CA ASP A 87 18.91 -23.43 -5.45
C ASP A 87 17.60 -22.96 -6.10
N TRP A 88 17.59 -21.79 -6.75
CA TRP A 88 16.41 -21.32 -7.49
C TRP A 88 16.10 -22.16 -8.73
N ASP A 89 17.12 -22.68 -9.41
CA ASP A 89 16.91 -23.57 -10.54
C ASP A 89 16.36 -24.93 -10.10
N ASP A 90 16.69 -25.42 -8.90
CA ASP A 90 16.11 -26.64 -8.35
C ASP A 90 14.64 -26.43 -7.96
N VAL A 91 14.30 -25.29 -7.36
CA VAL A 91 12.90 -24.91 -7.09
C VAL A 91 12.10 -24.80 -8.37
N ARG A 92 12.64 -24.10 -9.37
CA ARG A 92 12.06 -23.98 -10.71
C ARG A 92 11.77 -25.34 -11.35
N LYS A 93 12.69 -26.31 -11.25
CA LYS A 93 12.50 -27.66 -11.80
C LYS A 93 11.28 -28.36 -11.20
N THR A 94 10.99 -28.17 -9.91
CA THR A 94 9.78 -28.77 -9.29
C THR A 94 8.50 -28.42 -10.05
N CYS A 95 8.38 -27.16 -10.50
CA CYS A 95 7.22 -26.72 -11.27
C CYS A 95 7.22 -27.27 -12.70
N ILE A 96 8.37 -27.33 -13.36
CA ILE A 96 8.46 -27.89 -14.72
C ILE A 96 8.11 -29.38 -14.72
N ASP A 97 8.69 -30.14 -13.80
CA ASP A 97 8.59 -31.60 -13.75
C ASP A 97 7.18 -32.06 -13.35
N LEU A 98 6.51 -31.33 -12.45
CA LEU A 98 5.16 -31.65 -11.98
C LEU A 98 4.04 -31.11 -12.89
N ASN A 99 4.37 -30.31 -13.91
CA ASN A 99 3.40 -29.70 -14.83
C ASN A 99 3.78 -29.95 -16.31
N PRO A 100 3.90 -31.21 -16.77
CA PRO A 100 4.43 -31.54 -18.10
C PRO A 100 3.60 -31.02 -19.28
N GLY A 101 2.35 -30.59 -19.06
CA GLY A 101 1.48 -29.98 -20.06
C GLY A 101 1.53 -28.45 -20.12
N PHE A 102 2.36 -27.81 -19.29
CA PHE A 102 2.49 -26.36 -19.24
C PHE A 102 3.69 -25.90 -20.07
N GLU A 103 3.50 -24.79 -20.80
CA GLU A 103 4.63 -24.03 -21.33
C GLU A 103 5.35 -23.33 -20.17
N TYR A 104 6.67 -23.41 -20.12
CA TYR A 104 7.46 -22.70 -19.13
C TYR A 104 8.18 -21.50 -19.76
N ARG A 105 8.06 -20.31 -19.15
CA ARG A 105 8.77 -19.10 -19.58
C ARG A 105 9.53 -18.45 -18.42
N LEU A 106 10.84 -18.35 -18.59
CA LEU A 106 11.70 -17.52 -17.76
C LEU A 106 11.89 -16.15 -18.41
N TRP A 107 11.60 -15.09 -17.67
CA TRP A 107 11.73 -13.71 -18.10
C TRP A 107 12.99 -13.09 -17.51
N THR A 108 13.83 -12.53 -18.38
CA THR A 108 15.07 -11.84 -18.00
C THR A 108 14.87 -10.33 -18.02
N ALA A 109 15.81 -9.56 -17.47
CA ALA A 109 15.72 -8.09 -17.51
C ALA A 109 15.50 -7.57 -18.94
N LYS A 110 16.16 -8.19 -19.91
CA LYS A 110 16.04 -7.86 -21.33
C LYS A 110 14.67 -8.22 -21.90
N THR A 111 14.17 -9.43 -21.66
CA THR A 111 12.89 -9.88 -22.23
C THR A 111 11.69 -9.22 -21.53
N SER A 112 11.76 -8.96 -20.22
CA SER A 112 10.78 -8.16 -19.50
C SER A 112 10.69 -6.74 -20.05
N ARG A 113 11.83 -6.03 -20.20
CA ARG A 113 11.84 -4.68 -20.77
C ARG A 113 11.35 -4.67 -22.22
N ALA A 114 11.68 -5.69 -23.01
CA ALA A 114 11.21 -5.81 -24.39
C ALA A 114 9.68 -5.95 -24.47
N LEU A 115 9.06 -6.74 -23.58
CA LEU A 115 7.60 -6.84 -23.48
C LEU A 115 6.98 -5.46 -23.24
N ILE A 116 7.49 -4.71 -22.26
CA ILE A 116 6.99 -3.37 -21.96
C ILE A 116 7.18 -2.42 -23.16
N ALA A 117 8.37 -2.39 -23.74
CA ALA A 117 8.68 -1.48 -24.85
C ALA A 117 7.82 -1.74 -26.09
N GLN A 118 7.51 -3.00 -26.38
CA GLN A 118 6.78 -3.39 -27.59
C GLN A 118 5.26 -3.34 -27.40
N GLN A 119 4.76 -3.82 -26.26
CA GLN A 119 3.32 -3.99 -26.04
C GLN A 119 2.71 -2.85 -25.22
N TYR A 120 3.50 -2.19 -24.37
CA TYR A 120 3.05 -1.19 -23.42
C TYR A 120 3.96 0.06 -23.41
N PRO A 121 4.23 0.68 -24.57
CA PRO A 121 5.19 1.78 -24.68
C PRO A 121 4.85 2.99 -23.80
N PHE A 122 3.58 3.17 -23.43
CA PHE A 122 3.14 4.20 -22.50
C PHE A 122 3.81 4.10 -21.11
N PHE A 123 4.21 2.89 -20.70
CA PHE A 123 4.77 2.61 -19.38
C PHE A 123 6.30 2.53 -19.38
N LEU A 124 6.95 2.44 -20.54
CA LEU A 124 8.39 2.19 -20.65
C LEU A 124 9.23 3.22 -19.89
N LYS A 125 8.85 4.50 -19.93
CA LYS A 125 9.57 5.57 -19.22
C LYS A 125 9.54 5.35 -17.70
N THR A 126 8.40 4.98 -17.14
CA THR A 126 8.26 4.69 -15.70
C THR A 126 9.01 3.41 -15.33
N TYR A 127 8.89 2.36 -16.15
CA TYR A 127 9.62 1.11 -15.95
C TYR A 127 11.14 1.32 -15.86
N ASP A 128 11.70 2.10 -16.78
CA ASP A 128 13.13 2.42 -16.81
C ASP A 128 13.55 3.35 -15.66
N ALA A 129 12.62 4.19 -15.15
CA ALA A 129 12.89 5.16 -14.10
C ALA A 129 12.82 4.59 -12.68
N TYR A 130 12.29 3.38 -12.47
CA TYR A 130 12.18 2.81 -11.14
C TYR A 130 13.54 2.76 -10.41
N PRO A 131 13.65 3.27 -9.16
CA PRO A 131 14.92 3.30 -8.45
C PRO A 131 15.41 1.91 -8.04
N HIS A 132 14.51 0.96 -7.81
CA HIS A 132 14.85 -0.40 -7.38
C HIS A 132 14.48 -1.44 -8.44
N ALA A 133 15.36 -2.41 -8.70
CA ALA A 133 15.08 -3.41 -9.73
C ALA A 133 13.93 -4.37 -9.37
N ILE A 134 13.60 -4.56 -8.09
CA ILE A 134 12.42 -5.35 -7.70
C ILE A 134 11.14 -4.69 -8.20
N GLN A 135 11.08 -3.35 -8.28
CA GLN A 135 9.91 -2.67 -8.83
C GLN A 135 9.70 -3.00 -10.31
N ARG A 136 10.79 -3.21 -11.07
CA ARG A 136 10.73 -3.70 -12.45
C ARG A 136 10.28 -5.15 -12.55
N VAL A 137 10.66 -6.00 -11.60
CA VAL A 137 10.20 -7.40 -11.53
C VAL A 137 8.71 -7.45 -11.18
N ASP A 138 8.30 -6.72 -10.14
CA ASP A 138 6.91 -6.56 -9.73
C ASP A 138 6.03 -6.04 -10.88
N ALA A 139 6.47 -4.97 -11.57
CA ALA A 139 5.71 -4.46 -12.71
C ALA A 139 5.67 -5.47 -13.86
N ALA A 140 6.79 -6.13 -14.17
CA ALA A 140 6.87 -7.10 -15.26
C ALA A 140 5.86 -8.25 -15.10
N ARG A 141 5.72 -8.83 -13.89
CA ARG A 141 4.76 -9.93 -13.66
C ARG A 141 3.32 -9.52 -13.95
N TYR A 142 2.94 -8.27 -13.65
CA TYR A 142 1.60 -7.76 -13.96
C TYR A 142 1.35 -7.63 -15.46
N PHE A 143 2.32 -7.11 -16.21
CA PHE A 143 2.21 -7.01 -17.67
C PHE A 143 2.29 -8.37 -18.38
N ILE A 144 3.05 -9.33 -17.81
CA ILE A 144 3.10 -10.71 -18.29
C ILE A 144 1.70 -11.35 -18.17
N LEU A 145 1.08 -11.28 -16.99
CA LEU A 145 -0.26 -11.81 -16.76
C LEU A 145 -1.31 -11.10 -17.60
N LEU A 146 -1.23 -9.77 -17.75
CA LEU A 146 -2.14 -9.03 -18.62
C LEU A 146 -2.05 -9.54 -20.07
N HIS A 147 -0.83 -9.73 -20.59
CA HIS A 147 -0.61 -10.04 -22.00
C HIS A 147 -0.86 -11.52 -22.33
N TYR A 148 -0.32 -12.43 -21.53
CA TYR A 148 -0.32 -13.87 -21.83
C TYR A 148 -1.30 -14.66 -20.96
N GLY A 149 -1.78 -14.11 -19.84
CA GLY A 149 -2.39 -14.88 -18.79
C GLY A 149 -1.39 -15.83 -18.14
N GLY A 150 -1.86 -16.99 -17.71
CA GLY A 150 -1.02 -18.04 -17.11
C GLY A 150 -0.88 -17.90 -15.60
N ILE A 151 0.05 -18.66 -15.02
CA ILE A 151 0.40 -18.64 -13.60
C ILE A 151 1.81 -18.07 -13.47
N TYR A 152 1.94 -17.00 -12.70
CA TYR A 152 3.21 -16.44 -12.29
C TYR A 152 3.60 -16.97 -10.91
N LEU A 153 4.88 -17.32 -10.75
CA LEU A 153 5.50 -17.62 -9.45
C LEU A 153 6.84 -16.89 -9.33
N ASP A 154 7.17 -16.36 -8.15
CA ASP A 154 8.54 -15.98 -7.82
C ASP A 154 9.46 -17.21 -7.82
N LEU A 155 10.77 -17.00 -7.97
CA LEU A 155 11.76 -18.09 -8.12
C LEU A 155 12.06 -18.85 -6.82
N ASP A 156 11.68 -18.29 -5.68
CA ASP A 156 11.70 -18.94 -4.38
C ASP A 156 10.38 -19.69 -4.08
N ASN A 157 9.46 -19.77 -5.05
CA ASN A 157 8.25 -20.60 -4.95
C ASN A 157 8.32 -21.81 -5.90
N GLY A 158 8.17 -23.00 -5.31
CA GLY A 158 8.13 -24.26 -6.03
C GLY A 158 6.72 -24.85 -6.08
N CYS A 159 6.60 -25.98 -6.76
CA CYS A 159 5.35 -26.71 -6.91
C CYS A 159 5.41 -28.03 -6.14
N LYS A 160 4.32 -28.34 -5.41
CA LYS A 160 4.11 -29.64 -4.74
C LYS A 160 3.33 -30.63 -5.60
N THR A 161 2.50 -30.14 -6.52
CA THR A 161 1.66 -30.96 -7.42
C THR A 161 1.30 -30.20 -8.69
N ASP A 162 0.54 -30.84 -9.58
CA ASP A 162 0.02 -30.26 -10.82
C ASP A 162 -0.92 -29.07 -10.53
N LEU A 163 -0.74 -27.98 -11.28
CA LEU A 163 -1.45 -26.72 -11.12
C LEU A 163 -2.72 -26.63 -11.99
N SER A 164 -3.06 -27.66 -12.77
CA SER A 164 -4.29 -27.66 -13.58
C SER A 164 -5.57 -27.36 -12.81
N PRO A 165 -5.74 -27.76 -11.52
CA PRO A 165 -6.90 -27.38 -10.73
C PRO A 165 -7.14 -25.87 -10.64
N LEU A 166 -6.09 -25.06 -10.72
CA LEU A 166 -6.16 -23.61 -10.56
C LEU A 166 -6.55 -22.87 -11.84
N LEU A 167 -6.63 -23.56 -12.99
CA LEU A 167 -6.88 -22.93 -14.29
C LEU A 167 -8.33 -22.52 -14.54
N TYR A 168 -9.24 -22.98 -13.68
CA TYR A 168 -10.69 -22.77 -13.79
C TYR A 168 -11.17 -21.54 -13.02
N PHE A 169 -10.26 -20.84 -12.34
CA PHE A 169 -10.53 -19.57 -11.69
C PHE A 169 -10.02 -18.45 -12.62
N PRO A 170 -10.89 -17.61 -13.22
CA PRO A 170 -10.50 -16.65 -14.26
C PRO A 170 -9.38 -15.69 -13.86
N THR A 171 -9.35 -15.25 -12.61
CA THR A 171 -8.20 -14.52 -12.07
C THR A 171 -8.09 -14.76 -10.57
N TRP A 172 -6.86 -14.87 -10.07
CA TRP A 172 -6.63 -14.99 -8.64
C TRP A 172 -5.27 -14.48 -8.18
N THR A 173 -5.24 -14.13 -6.90
CA THR A 173 -4.07 -13.73 -6.12
C THR A 173 -4.00 -14.58 -4.86
N CYS A 174 -2.85 -14.65 -4.20
CA CYS A 174 -2.70 -15.44 -2.97
C CYS A 174 -2.98 -14.57 -1.74
N ASP A 175 -3.73 -15.12 -0.79
CA ASP A 175 -4.07 -14.44 0.46
C ASP A 175 -3.47 -15.19 1.66
N PRO A 176 -2.51 -14.57 2.38
CA PRO A 176 -1.86 -15.18 3.55
C PRO A 176 -2.75 -15.24 4.81
N GLY A 177 -4.02 -14.85 4.72
CA GLY A 177 -5.00 -14.83 5.82
C GLY A 177 -4.86 -13.63 6.77
N ARG A 178 -3.79 -12.83 6.63
CA ARG A 178 -3.50 -11.63 7.43
C ARG A 178 -2.63 -10.65 6.64
N GLY A 179 -2.77 -9.34 6.91
CA GLY A 179 -1.92 -8.35 6.25
C GLY A 179 -2.36 -8.11 4.82
N ALA A 180 -1.40 -7.88 3.93
CA ALA A 180 -1.64 -7.63 2.51
C ALA A 180 -1.74 -8.94 1.72
N LEU A 181 -2.41 -8.89 0.57
CA LEU A 181 -2.36 -9.94 -0.43
C LEU A 181 -0.94 -10.10 -0.94
N SER A 182 -0.60 -11.34 -1.28
CA SER A 182 0.74 -11.70 -1.72
C SER A 182 0.85 -11.61 -3.23
N ASN A 183 1.87 -10.90 -3.72
CA ASN A 183 2.12 -10.71 -5.14
C ASN A 183 3.22 -11.64 -5.70
N ASN A 184 3.55 -12.71 -4.97
CA ASN A 184 4.57 -13.70 -5.35
C ASN A 184 4.02 -14.85 -6.19
N ILE A 185 2.74 -15.21 -6.03
CA ILE A 185 2.04 -16.22 -6.84
C ILE A 185 0.71 -15.64 -7.28
N LEU A 186 0.52 -15.54 -8.58
CA LEU A 186 -0.59 -14.81 -9.20
C LEU A 186 -1.01 -15.56 -10.46
N ALA A 187 -2.28 -15.48 -10.84
CA ALA A 187 -2.69 -16.04 -12.13
C ALA A 187 -3.88 -15.34 -12.75
N SER A 188 -3.99 -15.44 -14.07
CA SER A 188 -5.11 -14.85 -14.79
C SER A 188 -5.34 -15.42 -16.18
N ALA A 189 -6.57 -15.26 -16.65
CA ALA A 189 -6.89 -15.22 -18.06
C ALA A 189 -6.21 -14.01 -18.73
N PRO A 190 -5.76 -14.14 -19.98
CA PRO A 190 -5.20 -13.01 -20.72
C PRO A 190 -6.25 -11.89 -20.86
N ASN A 191 -5.81 -10.63 -20.77
CA ASN A 191 -6.65 -9.44 -20.87
C ASN A 191 -7.78 -9.33 -19.82
N HIS A 192 -7.67 -10.01 -18.67
CA HIS A 192 -8.67 -9.86 -17.63
C HIS A 192 -8.73 -8.39 -17.14
N PRO A 193 -9.92 -7.76 -17.03
CA PRO A 193 -10.04 -6.31 -16.80
C PRO A 193 -9.35 -5.77 -15.54
N PHE A 194 -9.24 -6.61 -14.50
CA PHE A 194 -8.47 -6.27 -13.30
C PHE A 194 -7.01 -5.92 -13.61
N TRP A 195 -6.32 -6.72 -14.44
CA TRP A 195 -4.89 -6.46 -14.75
C TRP A 195 -4.71 -5.26 -15.68
N MET A 196 -5.70 -4.96 -16.53
CA MET A 196 -5.72 -3.71 -17.29
C MET A 196 -5.81 -2.51 -16.35
N TYR A 197 -6.74 -2.56 -15.39
CA TYR A 197 -6.87 -1.52 -14.38
C TYR A 197 -5.60 -1.40 -13.53
N LEU A 198 -5.04 -2.53 -13.08
CA LEU A 198 -3.85 -2.55 -12.23
C LEU A 198 -2.62 -1.99 -12.93
N THR A 199 -2.35 -2.40 -14.16
CA THR A 199 -1.19 -1.90 -14.90
C THR A 199 -1.29 -0.41 -15.22
N GLN A 200 -2.50 0.12 -15.45
CA GLN A 200 -2.72 1.56 -15.60
C GLN A 200 -2.44 2.34 -14.30
N LYS A 201 -2.78 1.74 -13.15
CA LYS A 201 -2.56 2.37 -11.84
C LYS A 201 -1.10 2.46 -11.42
N LEU A 202 -0.20 1.67 -11.98
CA LEU A 202 1.24 1.75 -11.67
C LEU A 202 1.80 3.18 -11.81
N LEU A 203 1.32 3.94 -12.81
CA LEU A 203 1.74 5.34 -13.03
C LEU A 203 1.36 6.29 -11.87
N GLU A 204 0.26 6.02 -11.19
CA GLU A 204 -0.23 6.86 -10.08
C GLU A 204 0.51 6.57 -8.77
N TYR A 205 1.16 5.41 -8.67
CA TYR A 205 1.81 4.92 -7.46
C TYR A 205 3.34 5.00 -7.50
N ASP A 206 3.93 5.46 -8.62
CA ASP A 206 5.37 5.73 -8.77
C ASP A 206 5.82 6.93 -7.89
N VAL A 207 5.92 6.66 -6.59
CA VAL A 207 6.27 7.63 -5.55
C VAL A 207 7.51 7.13 -4.81
N ASP A 208 8.54 7.95 -4.80
CA ASP A 208 9.77 7.67 -4.06
C ASP A 208 9.68 8.18 -2.61
N TRP A 209 9.65 7.25 -1.65
CA TRP A 209 9.64 7.52 -0.22
C TRP A 209 11.05 7.39 0.37
N VAL A 210 11.27 8.01 1.54
CA VAL A 210 12.55 7.95 2.27
C VAL A 210 12.93 6.50 2.66
N PHE A 211 11.94 5.62 2.79
CA PHE A 211 12.12 4.22 3.18
C PHE A 211 11.97 3.32 1.94
N PRO A 212 13.05 2.69 1.44
CA PRO A 212 12.99 1.78 0.30
C PRO A 212 11.93 0.68 0.41
N TYR A 213 11.71 0.11 1.59
CA TYR A 213 10.62 -0.85 1.85
C TYR A 213 9.24 -0.29 1.50
N VAL A 214 8.99 0.96 1.89
CA VAL A 214 7.73 1.63 1.59
C VAL A 214 7.65 1.98 0.11
N THR A 215 8.72 2.52 -0.49
CA THR A 215 8.79 2.79 -1.93
C THR A 215 8.45 1.56 -2.75
N ILE A 216 9.08 0.42 -2.44
CA ILE A 216 8.91 -0.83 -3.19
C ILE A 216 7.52 -1.40 -2.96
N SER A 217 7.10 -1.55 -1.70
CA SER A 217 5.79 -2.14 -1.38
C SER A 217 4.64 -1.32 -1.95
N TRP A 218 4.76 0.01 -1.96
CA TRP A 218 3.70 0.93 -2.38
C TRP A 218 3.68 1.21 -3.88
N ALA A 219 4.82 1.22 -4.57
CA ALA A 219 4.87 1.60 -5.98
C ALA A 219 4.44 0.46 -6.92
N SER A 220 4.83 -0.77 -6.59
CA SER A 220 4.57 -1.95 -7.42
C SER A 220 4.44 -3.24 -6.62
N GLY A 221 4.80 -3.25 -5.32
CA GLY A 221 4.79 -4.45 -4.50
C GLY A 221 3.42 -4.88 -3.98
N GLN A 222 3.42 -5.71 -2.94
CA GLN A 222 2.20 -6.25 -2.31
C GLN A 222 1.19 -5.19 -1.84
N TRP A 223 1.64 -4.03 -1.33
CA TRP A 223 0.71 -3.00 -0.86
C TRP A 223 0.02 -2.29 -2.02
N PHE A 224 0.74 -2.09 -3.14
CA PHE A 224 0.17 -1.61 -4.39
C PHE A 224 -0.92 -2.54 -4.90
N GLU A 225 -0.58 -3.83 -5.09
CA GLU A 225 -1.51 -4.82 -5.62
C GLU A 225 -2.76 -4.93 -4.74
N SER A 226 -2.61 -4.98 -3.42
CA SER A 226 -3.72 -5.03 -2.47
C SER A 226 -4.60 -3.77 -2.51
N ALA A 227 -3.98 -2.59 -2.58
CA ALA A 227 -4.72 -1.33 -2.66
C ALA A 227 -5.55 -1.25 -3.95
N VAL A 228 -4.97 -1.69 -5.07
CA VAL A 228 -5.62 -1.67 -6.38
C VAL A 228 -6.67 -2.78 -6.50
N TRP A 229 -6.45 -3.94 -5.92
CA TRP A 229 -7.43 -5.01 -5.76
C TRP A 229 -8.70 -4.51 -5.08
N GLU A 230 -8.54 -3.85 -3.92
CA GLU A 230 -9.66 -3.28 -3.17
C GLU A 230 -10.35 -2.15 -3.93
N ALA A 231 -9.58 -1.27 -4.58
CA ALA A 231 -10.14 -0.18 -5.38
C ALA A 231 -10.91 -0.70 -6.60
N TYR A 232 -10.46 -1.78 -7.23
CA TYR A 232 -11.16 -2.39 -8.37
C TYR A 232 -12.49 -3.03 -7.93
N HIS A 233 -12.52 -3.70 -6.77
CA HIS A 233 -13.76 -4.25 -6.22
C HIS A 233 -14.82 -3.18 -5.92
N ASP A 234 -14.40 -1.97 -5.51
CA ASP A 234 -15.33 -0.86 -5.30
C ASP A 234 -16.01 -0.37 -6.60
N LEU A 235 -15.42 -0.68 -7.77
CA LEU A 235 -15.98 -0.33 -9.08
C LEU A 235 -16.96 -1.38 -9.63
N LEU A 236 -16.94 -2.59 -9.08
CA LEU A 236 -17.80 -3.67 -9.55
C LEU A 236 -19.27 -3.39 -9.15
N PRO A 237 -20.25 -3.73 -10.01
CA PRO A 237 -21.66 -3.59 -9.66
C PRO A 237 -21.96 -4.32 -8.34
N SER A 238 -22.73 -3.68 -7.47
CA SER A 238 -23.24 -4.27 -6.22
C SER A 238 -24.23 -5.40 -6.51
N ALA A 239 -23.77 -6.52 -7.08
CA ALA A 239 -24.53 -7.74 -7.30
C ALA A 239 -23.85 -8.98 -6.69
N SER A 240 -22.83 -8.78 -5.83
CA SER A 240 -22.07 -9.88 -5.20
C SER A 240 -21.57 -9.53 -3.79
N SER A 241 -22.27 -8.65 -3.07
CA SER A 241 -22.05 -8.47 -1.63
C SER A 241 -22.67 -9.61 -0.79
N SER A 242 -22.56 -10.86 -1.27
CA SER A 242 -22.66 -12.04 -0.44
C SER A 242 -21.33 -12.21 0.30
N LYS A 243 -21.17 -11.46 1.39
CA LYS A 243 -20.34 -11.92 2.52
C LYS A 243 -20.96 -13.21 3.04
N GLY A 244 -20.66 -14.32 2.39
CA GLY A 244 -21.29 -15.60 2.67
C GLY A 244 -21.22 -16.49 1.45
N LYS A 245 -20.23 -17.40 1.46
CA LYS A 245 -20.27 -18.76 0.89
C LYS A 245 -21.36 -18.92 -0.18
N THR A 246 -21.16 -18.31 -1.34
CA THR A 246 -22.05 -18.52 -2.48
C THR A 246 -21.58 -19.82 -3.11
N THR A 247 -22.41 -20.85 -2.96
CA THR A 247 -22.23 -22.15 -3.61
C THR A 247 -21.94 -21.94 -5.08
N LEU A 248 -20.90 -22.61 -5.58
CA LEU A 248 -20.39 -22.61 -6.95
C LEU A 248 -21.38 -23.22 -7.97
N GLU A 249 -22.67 -22.92 -7.84
CA GLU A 249 -23.70 -23.30 -8.80
C GLU A 249 -23.98 -22.10 -9.70
N GLY A 250 -23.36 -22.13 -10.88
CA GLY A 250 -23.32 -21.05 -11.83
C GLY A 250 -24.68 -20.66 -12.41
N ASN A 251 -24.80 -19.37 -12.72
CA ASN A 251 -25.61 -18.87 -13.83
C ASN A 251 -25.19 -17.43 -14.15
N GLY A 252 -24.24 -17.27 -15.09
CA GLY A 252 -23.81 -15.99 -15.62
C GLY A 252 -22.29 -15.90 -15.72
N ASP A 253 -21.78 -15.57 -16.92
CA ASP A 253 -20.37 -15.32 -17.27
C ASP A 253 -19.39 -15.19 -16.09
N ASP A 254 -18.86 -16.33 -15.61
CA ASP A 254 -17.94 -16.37 -14.47
C ASP A 254 -16.57 -15.74 -14.82
N GLY A 255 -16.32 -15.41 -16.09
CA GLY A 255 -15.04 -14.93 -16.62
C GLY A 255 -14.53 -13.61 -16.03
N GLY A 256 -15.37 -12.86 -15.30
CA GLY A 256 -15.01 -11.64 -14.59
C GLY A 256 -14.82 -11.78 -13.08
N GLN A 257 -14.97 -12.98 -12.51
CA GLN A 257 -14.87 -13.20 -11.06
C GLN A 257 -13.42 -13.20 -10.58
N LEU A 258 -13.19 -12.61 -9.40
CA LEU A 258 -11.90 -12.48 -8.76
C LEU A 258 -11.82 -13.37 -7.52
N TYR A 259 -10.82 -14.25 -7.49
CA TYR A 259 -10.62 -15.21 -6.41
C TYR A 259 -9.36 -14.91 -5.61
N ARG A 260 -9.35 -15.38 -4.37
CA ARG A 260 -8.19 -15.39 -3.49
C ARG A 260 -7.89 -16.81 -3.08
N ILE A 261 -6.71 -17.31 -3.45
CA ILE A 261 -6.25 -18.63 -3.02
C ILE A 261 -5.59 -18.49 -1.66
N LEU A 262 -6.14 -19.15 -0.64
CA LEU A 262 -5.63 -19.03 0.72
C LEU A 262 -4.28 -19.75 0.87
N MET A 263 -3.32 -19.04 1.44
CA MET A 263 -1.96 -19.48 1.75
C MET A 263 -1.57 -19.06 3.17
N ASP A 264 -2.47 -19.29 4.12
CA ASP A 264 -2.20 -19.04 5.54
C ASP A 264 -1.19 -20.06 6.06
N ASP A 265 -0.18 -19.58 6.80
CA ASP A 265 0.94 -20.36 7.34
C ASP A 265 0.85 -20.52 8.87
N ARG A 266 -0.22 -20.03 9.50
CA ARG A 266 -0.42 -20.12 10.95
C ARG A 266 -0.68 -21.54 11.42
N GLU A 267 -0.32 -21.81 12.67
CA GLU A 267 -0.69 -23.05 13.34
C GLU A 267 -2.23 -23.23 13.32
N GLY A 268 -2.68 -24.38 12.80
CA GLY A 268 -4.10 -24.70 12.64
C GLY A 268 -4.73 -24.25 11.32
N ALA A 269 -3.98 -23.60 10.42
CA ALA A 269 -4.41 -23.35 9.04
C ALA A 269 -4.34 -24.62 8.16
N ASP A 270 -5.04 -24.60 7.04
CA ASP A 270 -5.00 -25.68 6.04
C ASP A 270 -3.60 -25.82 5.44
N GLU A 271 -3.16 -27.07 5.22
CA GLU A 271 -1.88 -27.33 4.57
C GLU A 271 -1.89 -26.84 3.10
N TRP A 272 -0.78 -26.26 2.67
CA TRP A 272 -0.58 -25.90 1.27
C TRP A 272 -0.44 -27.15 0.40
N VAL A 273 -1.29 -27.22 -0.62
CA VAL A 273 -1.42 -28.36 -1.54
C VAL A 273 -0.56 -28.17 -2.79
N PHE A 274 -0.52 -26.96 -3.35
CA PHE A 274 0.05 -26.69 -4.68
C PHE A 274 1.48 -26.17 -4.63
N PHE A 275 1.85 -25.43 -3.59
CA PHE A 275 3.06 -24.63 -3.59
C PHE A 275 3.99 -24.96 -2.44
N THR A 276 5.29 -24.73 -2.66
CA THR A 276 6.31 -24.62 -1.61
C THR A 276 6.85 -23.19 -1.57
N GLN A 277 7.48 -22.83 -0.46
CA GLN A 277 8.25 -21.60 -0.33
C GLN A 277 9.63 -21.96 0.20
N GLU A 278 10.64 -21.66 -0.58
CA GLU A 278 12.04 -21.81 -0.21
C GLU A 278 12.63 -20.47 0.26
N ARG A 279 13.94 -20.46 0.50
CA ARG A 279 14.66 -19.27 0.93
C ARG A 279 14.58 -18.16 -0.15
N GLY A 280 13.81 -17.12 0.15
CA GLY A 280 13.85 -15.84 -0.57
C GLY A 280 15.07 -14.98 -0.25
N GLY A 281 14.97 -13.68 -0.49
CA GLY A 281 15.99 -12.70 -0.09
C GLY A 281 16.79 -12.07 -1.24
N SER A 282 16.25 -12.09 -2.46
CA SER A 282 16.71 -11.24 -3.56
C SER A 282 16.56 -9.74 -3.26
N TRP A 283 15.74 -9.40 -2.28
CA TRP A 283 15.48 -8.04 -1.84
C TRP A 283 15.77 -7.85 -0.35
N ILE A 284 16.93 -7.27 -0.03
CA ILE A 284 17.34 -6.91 1.33
C ILE A 284 17.91 -5.48 1.33
N ASN A 285 17.14 -4.51 1.81
CA ASN A 285 17.62 -3.15 2.08
C ASN A 285 17.87 -2.91 3.58
N TRP A 286 18.44 -1.76 3.90
CA TRP A 286 18.79 -1.36 5.28
C TRP A 286 17.56 -1.30 6.21
N ASP A 287 16.38 -1.00 5.66
CA ASP A 287 15.13 -0.82 6.38
C ASP A 287 14.29 -2.09 6.49
N ASN A 288 14.58 -3.16 5.73
CA ASN A 288 13.86 -4.43 5.83
C ASN A 288 13.83 -4.96 7.27
N ARG A 289 14.97 -4.97 7.96
CA ARG A 289 15.06 -5.42 9.36
C ARG A 289 14.25 -4.54 10.32
N MET A 290 14.19 -3.24 10.04
CA MET A 290 13.40 -2.30 10.83
C MET A 290 11.91 -2.60 10.69
N PHE A 291 11.41 -2.79 9.46
CA PHE A 291 9.99 -3.09 9.24
C PHE A 291 9.58 -4.49 9.72
N LEU A 292 10.43 -5.50 9.58
CA LEU A 292 10.22 -6.81 10.18
C LEU A 292 10.09 -6.70 11.71
N TRP A 293 11.00 -5.97 12.36
CA TRP A 293 10.94 -5.72 13.79
C TRP A 293 9.69 -4.93 14.21
N ILE A 294 9.28 -3.92 13.43
CA ILE A 294 8.03 -3.18 13.68
C ILE A 294 6.82 -4.13 13.58
N GLY A 295 6.81 -5.04 12.62
CA GLY A 295 5.77 -6.07 12.48
C GLY A 295 5.68 -6.97 13.71
N ASP A 296 6.81 -7.56 14.11
CA ASP A 296 6.90 -8.48 15.25
C ASP A 296 6.61 -7.79 16.60
N HIS A 297 6.82 -6.47 16.68
CA HIS A 297 6.70 -5.69 17.92
C HIS A 297 5.74 -4.50 17.80
N LEU A 298 4.67 -4.63 17.01
CA LEU A 298 3.75 -3.51 16.70
C LEU A 298 3.21 -2.80 17.96
N GLY A 299 2.86 -3.56 19.00
CA GLY A 299 2.40 -2.99 20.28
C GLY A 299 3.46 -2.13 20.97
N VAL A 300 4.72 -2.57 20.96
CA VAL A 300 5.85 -1.82 21.53
C VAL A 300 6.12 -0.56 20.70
N PHE A 301 6.06 -0.68 19.38
CA PHE A 301 6.23 0.46 18.48
C PHE A 301 5.16 1.54 18.72
N ILE A 302 3.88 1.16 18.84
CA ILE A 302 2.80 2.09 19.16
C ILE A 302 3.04 2.80 20.50
N LEU A 303 3.50 2.08 21.53
CA LEU A 303 3.84 2.67 22.83
C LEU A 303 5.00 3.68 22.71
N MET A 304 6.04 3.36 21.95
CA MET A 304 7.17 4.27 21.74
C MET A 304 6.76 5.56 21.01
N VAL A 305 5.94 5.44 19.96
CA VAL A 305 5.40 6.60 19.25
C VAL A 305 4.52 7.44 20.18
N GLY A 306 3.62 6.80 20.92
CA GLY A 306 2.76 7.46 21.90
C GLY A 306 3.56 8.21 22.98
N ALA A 307 4.60 7.58 23.53
CA ALA A 307 5.50 8.21 24.49
C ALA A 307 6.23 9.41 23.89
N THR A 308 6.73 9.30 22.65
CA THR A 308 7.45 10.37 21.95
C THR A 308 6.54 11.58 21.70
N VAL A 309 5.32 11.35 21.19
CA VAL A 309 4.31 12.39 21.01
C VAL A 309 3.93 13.02 22.35
N GLY A 310 3.75 12.21 23.38
CA GLY A 310 3.45 12.68 24.75
C GLY A 310 4.55 13.58 25.31
N ILE A 311 5.82 13.19 25.15
CA ILE A 311 6.99 13.99 25.57
C ILE A 311 7.04 15.30 24.78
N ALA A 312 6.89 15.26 23.45
CA ALA A 312 6.90 16.45 22.61
C ALA A 312 5.78 17.43 22.99
N ALA A 313 4.56 16.93 23.23
CA ALA A 313 3.44 17.73 23.70
C ALA A 313 3.70 18.34 25.07
N TRP A 314 4.27 17.57 26.00
CA TRP A 314 4.64 18.06 27.33
C TRP A 314 5.71 19.16 27.28
N VAL A 315 6.75 18.99 26.46
CA VAL A 315 7.79 20.00 26.22
C VAL A 315 7.18 21.27 25.60
N GLY A 316 6.34 21.12 24.58
CA GLY A 316 5.64 22.24 23.94
C GLY A 316 4.77 23.04 24.90
N LEU A 317 4.00 22.34 25.76
CA LEU A 317 3.19 22.96 26.81
C LEU A 317 4.05 23.69 27.86
N ARG A 318 5.19 23.12 28.25
CA ARG A 318 6.15 23.76 29.16
C ARG A 318 6.74 25.03 28.57
N ILE A 319 7.13 25.01 27.30
CA ILE A 319 7.66 26.19 26.58
C ILE A 319 6.57 27.26 26.48
N SER A 320 5.35 26.90 26.06
CA SER A 320 4.23 27.84 25.96
C SER A 320 3.88 28.49 27.31
N ARG A 321 3.85 27.70 28.40
CA ARG A 321 3.64 28.24 29.76
C ARG A 321 4.76 29.20 30.17
N ARG A 322 6.03 28.87 29.90
CA ARG A 322 7.17 29.75 30.18
C ARG A 322 7.09 31.06 29.38
N MET A 323 6.70 31.00 28.11
CA MET A 323 6.51 32.20 27.28
C MET A 323 5.38 33.08 27.80
N LYS A 324 4.22 32.51 28.14
CA LYS A 324 3.09 33.28 28.73
C LYS A 324 3.45 33.94 30.06
N LEU A 325 4.23 33.25 30.91
CA LEU A 325 4.73 33.81 32.17
C LEU A 325 5.71 34.97 31.92
N ARG A 326 6.62 34.82 30.95
CA ARG A 326 7.55 35.89 30.54
C ARG A 326 6.80 37.10 30.00
N ASP A 327 5.85 36.91 29.10
CA ASP A 327 5.05 37.99 28.53
C ASP A 327 4.20 38.68 29.60
N GLY A 328 3.66 37.92 30.56
CA GLY A 328 2.97 38.46 31.73
C GLY A 328 3.87 39.30 32.64
N MET A 329 5.12 38.89 32.87
CA MET A 329 6.11 39.68 33.62
C MET A 329 6.48 40.96 32.88
N MET A 330 6.78 40.89 31.58
CA MET A 330 7.10 42.07 30.77
C MET A 330 5.93 43.07 30.69
N ALA A 331 4.69 42.58 30.64
CA ALA A 331 3.49 43.42 30.69
C ALA A 331 3.31 44.10 32.05
N LYS A 332 3.65 43.41 33.15
CA LYS A 332 3.61 43.95 34.51
C LYS A 332 4.68 45.02 34.72
N GLU A 333 5.91 44.80 34.24
CA GLU A 333 7.01 45.78 34.27
C GLU A 333 6.70 47.04 33.46
N ARG A 334 6.09 46.91 32.26
CA ARG A 334 5.64 48.08 31.50
C ARG A 334 4.61 48.91 32.29
N ARG A 335 3.64 48.27 32.95
CA ARG A 335 2.64 48.98 33.78
C ARG A 335 3.25 49.69 34.98
N THR A 336 4.21 49.08 35.67
CA THR A 336 4.88 49.73 36.81
C THR A 336 5.81 50.85 36.37
N SER A 337 6.44 50.76 35.19
CA SER A 337 7.23 51.88 34.62
C SER A 337 6.36 53.08 34.27
N LEU A 338 5.19 52.86 33.64
CA LEU A 338 4.22 53.90 33.29
C LEU A 338 3.61 54.57 34.53
N SER A 339 3.38 53.81 35.60
CA SER A 339 2.93 54.33 36.89
C SER A 339 3.99 55.19 37.58
N ARG A 340 5.29 54.86 37.45
CA ARG A 340 6.39 55.66 38.01
C ARG A 340 6.65 56.94 37.20
N SER A 341 6.46 56.93 35.88
CA SER A 341 6.60 58.13 35.04
C SER A 341 5.42 59.11 35.16
N GLY A 342 4.29 58.68 35.73
CA GLY A 342 3.11 59.54 35.95
C GLY A 342 3.12 60.37 37.24
N PHE A 343 4.14 60.23 38.10
CA PHE A 343 4.19 60.87 39.43
C PHE A 343 5.23 62.00 39.56
N GLY A 344 5.76 62.52 38.45
CA GLY A 344 6.74 63.61 38.49
C GLY A 344 6.58 64.58 37.34
N PHE A 345 5.62 65.51 37.43
CA PHE A 345 5.48 66.82 36.77
C PHE A 345 4.06 67.30 37.14
N GLY A 346 3.78 68.43 37.80
CA GLY A 346 4.53 69.67 37.96
C GLY A 346 4.00 70.51 39.12
N TYR A 347 4.94 71.19 39.76
CA TYR A 347 4.75 72.33 40.66
C TYR A 347 4.28 73.58 39.88
N GLY A 348 3.50 74.43 40.55
CA GLY A 348 3.62 75.90 40.43
C GLY A 348 2.80 76.59 39.34
N TYR A 349 1.63 77.13 39.72
CA TYR A 349 1.09 78.34 39.10
C TYR A 349 0.64 79.29 40.21
N GLU A 350 1.56 80.14 40.68
CA GLU A 350 1.22 81.36 41.40
C GLU A 350 0.63 82.37 40.40
N ARG A 351 -0.56 82.89 40.73
CA ARG A 351 -1.26 83.92 39.96
C ARG A 351 -1.01 85.26 40.62
N LEU A 352 -0.12 86.07 40.04
CA LEU A 352 0.11 87.46 40.41
C LEU A 352 -0.73 88.43 39.56
N ASP A 353 -1.42 89.29 40.30
CA ASP A 353 -1.80 90.69 40.06
C ASP A 353 -2.67 91.11 38.85
N SER A 354 -3.89 91.57 39.19
CA SER A 354 -4.73 92.44 38.38
C SER A 354 -4.70 93.87 38.94
N ARG A 355 -3.98 94.77 38.28
CA ARG A 355 -4.15 96.22 38.37
C ARG A 355 -4.18 96.83 36.97
N ARG A 356 -5.34 97.31 36.54
CA ARG A 356 -5.50 98.48 35.67
C ARG A 356 -6.90 99.05 35.89
N GLY A 357 -6.95 100.25 36.43
CA GLY A 357 -8.13 101.09 36.47
C GLY A 357 -8.10 102.11 35.34
N SER A 358 -9.30 102.63 35.08
CA SER A 358 -9.70 103.87 34.41
C SER A 358 -9.36 104.06 32.93
N ASP A 359 -10.40 104.00 32.10
CA ASP A 359 -10.86 105.19 31.37
C ASP A 359 -12.41 105.21 31.32
N THR A 360 -12.93 106.43 31.59
CA THR A 360 -14.32 106.94 31.54
C THR A 360 -15.35 106.46 32.54
#